data_AF-A0A538K420-F1
#
_entry.id   AF-A0A538K420-F1
#
_cell.length_a   1.000
_cell.length_b   1.000
_cell.length_c   1.000
_cell.angle_alpha   90.00
_cell.angle_beta   90.00
_cell.angle_gamma   90.00
#
_symmetry.space_group_name_H-M   'P 1'
#
loop_
_entity.id
_entity.type
_entity.pdbx_description
1 polymer ?
#
loop_
_entity_poly.entity_id
_entity_poly.type
_entity_poly.pdbx_seq_one_letter_code
_entity_poly.pdbx_strand_id
1 'polypeptide(L)'
;MARSSHPAQAETVTYHGEVWTDGRGYATVELPAAADALLPPFEYELRDLDPPSSARVTAELHNGRFTIATDQPHVKVAWRIRRRKEESK
;
A
#
# COMPACT_ATOMS: atom_id res chain seq x y z
N MET A 1 -14.06 -30.61 23.46
CA MET A 1 -13.11 -30.37 22.36
C MET A 1 -13.37 -28.97 21.82
N ALA A 2 -12.48 -28.01 22.11
CA ALA A 2 -12.48 -26.69 21.47
C ALA A 2 -11.14 -26.03 21.80
N ARG A 3 -10.11 -26.30 20.98
CA ARG A 3 -8.93 -25.45 20.95
C ARG A 3 -9.25 -24.36 19.94
N SER A 4 -9.83 -23.27 20.44
CA SER A 4 -9.89 -22.01 19.71
C SER A 4 -8.45 -21.51 19.58
N SER A 5 -7.77 -21.99 18.53
CA SER A 5 -6.48 -21.48 18.11
C SER A 5 -6.68 -20.02 17.73
N HIS A 6 -6.36 -19.13 18.66
CA HIS A 6 -6.15 -17.72 18.33
C HIS A 6 -4.95 -17.72 17.37
N PRO A 7 -5.10 -17.37 16.09
CA PRO A 7 -3.92 -17.20 15.26
C PRO A 7 -3.10 -16.10 15.91
N ALA A 8 -1.83 -16.40 16.16
CA ALA A 8 -0.82 -15.43 16.56
C ALA A 8 -1.06 -14.16 15.75
N GLN A 9 -1.34 -13.05 16.43
CA GLN A 9 -1.42 -11.76 15.78
C GLN A 9 -0.02 -11.45 15.27
N ALA A 10 0.28 -11.88 14.03
CA ALA A 10 1.45 -11.42 13.32
C ALA A 10 1.35 -9.89 13.31
N GLU A 11 2.30 -9.22 13.97
CA GLU A 11 2.42 -7.76 13.99
C GLU A 11 2.50 -7.27 12.53
N THR A 12 1.34 -7.00 11.95
CA THR A 12 1.18 -6.63 10.55
C THR A 12 1.19 -5.12 10.51
N VAL A 13 2.30 -4.57 10.05
CA VAL A 13 2.40 -3.12 9.87
C VAL A 13 1.57 -2.76 8.66
N THR A 14 0.58 -1.89 8.86
CA THR A 14 -0.33 -1.43 7.80
C THR A 14 -0.29 0.09 7.69
N TYR A 15 0.00 0.59 6.49
CA TYR A 15 -0.11 2.00 6.13
C TYR A 15 -1.28 2.18 5.17
N HIS A 16 -1.98 3.29 5.29
CA HIS A 16 -3.07 3.64 4.39
C HIS A 16 -3.12 5.14 4.21
N GLY A 17 -3.67 5.56 3.09
CA GLY A 17 -3.88 6.96 2.79
C GLY A 17 -4.66 7.14 1.51
N GLU A 18 -4.86 8.40 1.14
CA GLU A 18 -5.49 8.79 -0.11
C GLU A 18 -4.54 9.74 -0.83
N VAL A 19 -4.48 9.62 -2.15
CA VAL A 19 -3.67 10.51 -2.99
C VAL A 19 -4.43 10.86 -4.25
N TRP A 20 -4.21 12.08 -4.74
CA TRP A 20 -4.71 12.52 -6.03
C TRP A 20 -3.63 12.35 -7.08
N THR A 21 -3.97 11.75 -8.22
CA THR A 21 -3.07 11.72 -9.36
C THR A 21 -3.03 13.09 -10.06
N ASP A 22 -1.89 13.36 -10.69
CA ASP A 22 -1.65 14.59 -11.43
C ASP A 22 -2.38 14.60 -12.79
N GLY A 23 -2.15 15.65 -13.58
CA GLY A 23 -2.71 15.77 -14.93
C GLY A 23 -2.19 14.74 -15.93
N ARG A 24 -1.24 13.89 -15.54
CA ARG A 24 -0.73 12.76 -16.32
C ARG A 24 -1.19 11.40 -15.77
N GLY A 25 -1.97 11.39 -14.68
CA GLY A 25 -2.42 10.16 -14.03
C GLY A 25 -1.38 9.55 -13.08
N TYR A 26 -0.37 10.30 -12.62
CA TYR A 26 0.63 9.80 -11.68
C TYR A 26 0.47 10.40 -10.29
N ALA A 27 0.71 9.58 -9.26
CA ALA A 27 0.80 10.02 -7.88
C ALA A 27 2.04 9.41 -7.22
N THR A 28 2.84 10.25 -6.57
CA THR A 28 3.94 9.80 -5.71
C THR A 28 3.48 9.86 -4.27
N VAL A 29 3.58 8.74 -3.57
CA VAL A 29 3.25 8.64 -2.15
C VAL A 29 4.54 8.46 -1.38
N GLU A 30 4.73 9.31 -0.37
CA GLU A 30 5.86 9.25 0.56
C GLU A 30 5.36 8.72 1.90
N LEU A 31 5.92 7.60 2.31
CA LEU A 31 5.72 7.02 3.63
C LEU A 31 6.62 7.72 4.65
N PRO A 32 6.22 7.74 5.94
CA PRO A 32 7.08 8.25 7.01
C PRO A 32 8.39 7.46 7.09
N ALA A 33 9.45 8.08 7.62
CA ALA A 33 10.76 7.43 7.80
C ALA A 33 10.72 6.11 8.60
N ALA A 34 9.69 5.91 9.44
CA ALA A 34 9.45 4.64 10.14
C ALA A 34 9.18 3.47 9.18
N ALA A 35 8.75 3.73 7.94
CA ALA A 35 8.53 2.75 6.90
C ALA A 35 9.81 2.36 6.14
N ASP A 36 10.92 3.10 6.29
CA ASP A 36 12.19 2.78 5.64
C ASP A 36 12.79 1.45 6.17
N ALA A 37 12.45 1.09 7.41
CA ALA A 37 12.82 -0.19 8.03
C ALA A 37 11.94 -1.37 7.57
N LEU A 38 10.95 -1.14 6.72
CA LEU A 38 10.15 -2.22 6.14
C LEU A 38 10.99 -2.91 5.08
N LEU A 39 11.16 -4.23 5.24
CA LEU A 39 11.76 -5.10 4.22
C LEU A 39 10.66 -5.86 3.49
N PRO A 40 10.79 -6.08 2.17
CA PRO A 40 9.83 -6.86 1.37
C PRO A 40 9.72 -8.31 1.86
N PRO A 41 8.61 -9.02 1.55
CA PRO A 41 7.56 -8.66 0.61
C PRO A 41 6.48 -7.70 1.17
N PHE A 42 5.97 -6.82 0.30
CA PHE A 42 4.85 -5.92 0.59
C PHE A 42 3.59 -6.33 -0.16
N GLU A 43 2.45 -6.17 0.50
CA GLU A 43 1.14 -6.31 -0.13
C GLU A 43 0.57 -4.92 -0.39
N TYR A 44 0.37 -4.59 -1.67
CA TYR A 44 -0.23 -3.35 -2.11
C TYR A 44 -1.69 -3.58 -2.47
N GLU A 45 -2.56 -2.75 -1.92
CA GLU A 45 -3.97 -2.72 -2.26
C GLU A 45 -4.35 -1.29 -2.64
N LEU A 46 -4.81 -1.12 -3.87
CA LEU A 46 -5.22 0.17 -4.42
C LEU A 46 -6.71 0.12 -4.71
N ARG A 47 -7.38 1.25 -4.45
CA ARG A 47 -8.79 1.44 -4.75
C ARG A 47 -9.00 2.84 -5.32
N ASP A 48 -9.46 2.89 -6.55
CA ASP A 48 -9.97 4.10 -7.18
C ASP A 48 -11.25 4.57 -6.48
N LEU A 49 -11.37 5.88 -6.30
CA LEU A 49 -12.51 6.51 -5.64
C LEU A 49 -13.32 7.37 -6.60
N ASP A 50 -12.67 8.32 -7.28
CA ASP A 50 -13.35 9.23 -8.22
C ASP A 50 -12.36 9.92 -9.18
N PRO A 51 -12.57 9.87 -10.51
CA PRO A 51 -13.52 8.99 -11.21
C PRO A 51 -13.12 7.50 -11.10
N PRO A 52 -14.04 6.56 -11.38
CA PRO A 52 -13.71 5.14 -11.43
C PRO A 52 -12.67 4.89 -12.53
N SER A 53 -11.56 4.25 -12.16
CA SER A 53 -10.35 4.16 -12.98
C SER A 53 -9.48 2.97 -12.58
N SER A 54 -8.58 2.55 -13.44
CA SER A 54 -7.60 1.50 -13.12
C SER A 54 -6.36 2.08 -12.46
N ALA A 55 -6.18 1.82 -11.16
CA ALA A 55 -4.97 2.21 -10.42
C ALA A 55 -3.98 1.05 -10.33
N ARG A 56 -2.70 1.32 -10.62
CA ARG A 56 -1.59 0.35 -10.51
C ARG A 56 -0.37 0.98 -9.86
N VAL A 57 0.40 0.17 -9.15
CA VAL A 57 1.75 0.56 -8.71
C VAL A 57 2.69 0.48 -9.90
N THR A 58 3.37 1.57 -10.24
CA THR A 58 4.38 1.63 -11.32
C THR A 58 5.80 1.64 -10.80
N ALA A 59 6.00 2.12 -9.58
CA ALA A 59 7.25 1.97 -8.84
C ALA A 59 6.92 1.47 -7.43
N GLU A 60 7.49 0.34 -7.06
CA GLU A 60 7.36 -0.23 -5.71
C GLU A 60 7.97 0.69 -4.65
N LEU A 61 7.67 0.42 -3.38
CA LEU A 61 8.21 1.14 -2.25
C LEU A 61 9.74 1.02 -2.19
N HIS A 62 10.41 2.15 -2.44
CA HIS A 62 11.86 2.27 -2.40
C HIS A 62 12.23 3.60 -1.74
N ASN A 63 13.12 3.58 -0.74
CA ASN A 63 13.47 4.76 0.08
C ASN A 63 12.23 5.47 0.65
N GLY A 64 11.27 4.70 1.17
CA GLY A 64 10.04 5.23 1.73
C GLY A 64 9.06 5.85 0.72
N ARG A 65 9.29 5.79 -0.60
CA ARG A 65 8.34 6.31 -1.60
C ARG A 65 7.94 5.26 -2.61
N PHE A 66 6.70 5.35 -3.09
CA PHE A 66 6.22 4.53 -4.19
C PHE A 66 5.37 5.36 -5.15
N THR A 67 5.18 4.86 -6.36
CA THR A 67 4.45 5.58 -7.41
C THR A 67 3.25 4.77 -7.86
N ILE A 68 2.11 5.43 -7.88
CA ILE A 68 0.85 4.94 -8.42
C ILE A 68 0.64 5.62 -9.77
N ALA A 69 0.14 4.87 -10.74
CA ALA A 69 -0.40 5.42 -11.97
C ALA A 69 -1.85 4.99 -12.15
N THR A 70 -2.64 5.88 -12.73
CA THR A 70 -4.01 5.68 -13.17
C THR A 70 -4.10 5.86 -14.68
N ASP A 71 -5.07 5.23 -15.30
CA ASP A 71 -5.39 5.38 -16.72
C ASP A 71 -6.08 6.72 -17.05
N GLN A 72 -6.65 7.41 -16.05
CA GLN A 72 -7.19 8.76 -16.18
C GLN A 72 -6.40 9.76 -15.33
N PRO A 73 -6.33 11.05 -15.72
CA PRO A 73 -5.76 12.11 -14.89
C PRO A 73 -6.70 12.52 -13.76
N HIS A 74 -6.14 13.12 -12.70
CA HIS A 74 -6.92 13.66 -11.57
C HIS A 74 -7.83 12.66 -10.86
N VAL A 75 -7.36 11.42 -10.70
CA VAL A 75 -8.08 10.35 -10.02
C VAL A 75 -7.68 10.32 -8.56
N LYS A 76 -8.67 10.25 -7.67
CA LYS A 76 -8.46 9.99 -6.26
C LYS A 76 -8.29 8.49 -6.03
N VAL A 77 -7.15 8.09 -5.47
CA VAL A 77 -6.83 6.69 -5.18
C VAL A 77 -6.59 6.54 -3.68
N ALA A 78 -7.36 5.65 -3.05
CA ALA A 78 -7.05 5.13 -1.73
C ALA A 78 -6.03 3.99 -1.89
N TRP A 79 -4.97 4.04 -1.08
CA TRP A 79 -3.91 3.04 -1.10
C TRP A 79 -3.74 2.45 0.30
N ARG A 80 -3.37 1.18 0.33
CA ARG A 80 -3.05 0.44 1.55
C ARG A 80 -1.86 -0.45 1.30
N ILE A 81 -0.87 -0.36 2.17
CA ILE A 81 0.33 -1.20 2.17
C ILE A 81 0.34 -2.01 3.45
N ARG A 82 0.53 -3.32 3.33
CA ARG A 82 0.67 -4.23 4.46
C ARG A 82 1.97 -4.98 4.37
N ARG A 83 2.59 -5.20 5.54
CA ARG A 83 3.75 -6.06 5.68
C ARG A 83 3.45 -7.11 6.73
N ARG A 84 3.52 -8.38 6.33
CA ARG A 84 3.51 -9.51 7.26
C ARG A 84 4.94 -9.74 7.75
N LYS A 85 5.14 -9.67 9.07
CA LYS A 85 6.38 -10.16 9.67
C LYS A 85 6.30 -11.69 9.59
N GLU A 86 7.00 -12.26 8.62
CA GLU A 86 7.15 -13.72 8.57
C GLU A 86 8.02 -14.12 9.76
N GLU A 87 7.37 -14.63 10.80
CA GLU A 87 8.06 -15.26 11.92
C GLU A 87 8.51 -16.63 11.41
N SER A 88 9.78 -16.72 11.02
CA SER A 88 10.40 -17.99 10.64
C SER A 88 10.48 -18.86 11.90
N LYS A 89 9.79 -20.01 11.84
CA LYS A 89 9.70 -21.01 12.90
C LYS A 89 11.00 -21.80 13.06
#